data_AF-A0A4U7EES1-F1
#
_entry.id   AF-A0A4U7EES1-F1
#
_cell.length_a   1.000
_cell.length_b   1.000
_cell.length_c   1.000
_cell.angle_alpha   90.00
_cell.angle_beta   90.00
_cell.angle_gamma   90.00
#
_symmetry.space_group_name_H-M   'P 1'
#
loop_
_entity.id
_entity.type
_entity.pdbx_description
1 polymer ?
#
loop_
_entity_poly.entity_id
_entity_poly.type
_entity_poly.pdbx_seq_one_letter_code
_entity_poly.pdbx_strand_id
1 'polypeptide(L)'
;MEQTLRRAVAWTTMDRTDVTPDPDELLETALTDPESFDAARTTRLVAQLEHADAEVQRAASWALRFVASETPSLVDACAGRFRRALREPEARAVVLRTLAVLAEHNQEAVADIIDGAVEAELIDELVGQRIVAGYQPPELDAGGSVIADDGDETVPSTETAAVEEGREQAEPAPDEDSLPTPGHPPDEPPTKPPRLDRWLSDYESTTSAGDHGGSATESIQFTEGGREFTATRRRAPRAGSVDETAFQNAVDRWSRIDDHDAVARIVDYGTRPVPWLVSEQGAPGSLVERDTPVSPTEARWVLSQIADALHYAHAAGVLHGGIWPGAITFVNAVEDPDAWPSPRVADWGIRMAFGPETALFDMPRSYAAPEHIAPERFGAVDAATDIYGLGVIGYELLTGSPPDRDDGTVRPAQAVGSGVPDGLSTVLTKSLKPAKMERYASAAAFKRDLEAEGNHV
;
A
#
# COMPACT_ATOMS: atom_id res chain seq x y z
N MET A 1 -53.48 -16.14 33.37
CA MET A 1 -52.82 -17.38 33.83
C MET A 1 -52.87 -18.50 32.78
N GLU A 2 -53.93 -18.63 31.98
CA GLU A 2 -53.98 -19.62 30.88
C GLU A 2 -53.20 -19.26 29.60
N GLN A 3 -52.91 -17.98 29.32
CA GLN A 3 -52.06 -17.61 28.17
C GLN A 3 -50.55 -17.75 28.45
N THR A 4 -50.14 -17.69 29.71
CA THR A 4 -48.73 -17.87 30.11
C THR A 4 -48.31 -19.34 30.05
N LEU A 5 -49.24 -20.27 30.29
CA LEU A 5 -48.98 -21.72 30.27
C LEU A 5 -48.91 -22.31 28.85
N ARG A 6 -49.56 -21.71 27.85
CA ARG A 6 -49.42 -22.17 26.45
C ARG A 6 -48.10 -21.75 25.79
N ARG A 7 -47.45 -20.69 26.29
CA ARG A 7 -46.05 -20.37 25.90
C ARG A 7 -45.04 -21.27 26.61
N ALA A 8 -45.34 -21.81 27.80
CA ALA A 8 -44.41 -22.65 28.54
C ALA A 8 -44.33 -24.11 28.02
N VAL A 9 -45.27 -24.57 27.19
CA VAL A 9 -45.29 -25.97 26.68
C VAL A 9 -44.76 -26.06 25.23
N ALA A 10 -44.55 -24.95 24.53
CA ALA A 10 -43.90 -24.93 23.22
C ALA A 10 -42.36 -24.95 23.28
N TRP A 11 -41.77 -24.83 24.47
CA TRP A 11 -40.31 -24.78 24.66
C TRP A 11 -39.67 -26.13 25.03
N THR A 12 -40.43 -27.23 25.01
CA THR A 12 -39.92 -28.53 25.48
C THR A 12 -39.49 -29.48 24.35
N THR A 13 -39.64 -29.11 23.07
CA THR A 13 -39.17 -29.96 21.96
C THR A 13 -38.98 -29.14 20.68
N MET A 14 -38.04 -28.20 20.70
CA MET A 14 -37.44 -27.69 19.47
C MET A 14 -35.92 -27.77 19.60
N ASP A 15 -35.35 -28.49 18.63
CA ASP A 15 -33.94 -28.76 18.46
C ASP A 15 -33.12 -27.46 18.45
N ARG A 16 -32.01 -27.43 19.18
CA ARG A 16 -31.27 -26.21 19.55
C ARG A 16 -30.21 -25.80 18.53
N THR A 17 -30.38 -26.11 17.24
CA THR A 17 -29.28 -26.00 16.25
C THR A 17 -29.55 -25.16 14.99
N ASP A 18 -30.71 -24.53 14.79
CA ASP A 18 -31.04 -23.90 13.50
C ASP A 18 -31.33 -22.38 13.52
N VAL A 19 -30.86 -21.64 14.53
CA VAL A 19 -30.88 -20.16 14.46
C VAL A 19 -29.46 -19.64 14.33
N THR A 20 -29.10 -19.26 13.11
CA THR A 20 -27.90 -18.46 12.84
C THR A 20 -27.95 -17.20 13.69
N PRO A 21 -26.95 -16.92 14.54
CA PRO A 21 -26.94 -15.70 15.33
C PRO A 21 -26.82 -14.48 14.41
N ASP A 22 -27.56 -13.43 14.72
CA ASP A 22 -27.53 -12.17 13.97
C ASP A 22 -26.16 -11.48 14.17
N PRO A 23 -25.37 -11.25 13.10
CA PRO A 23 -24.08 -10.58 13.20
C PRO A 23 -24.17 -9.18 13.81
N ASP A 24 -25.26 -8.44 13.55
CA ASP A 24 -25.44 -7.07 14.03
C ASP A 24 -25.72 -7.07 15.54
N GLU A 25 -26.56 -7.99 16.04
CA GLU A 25 -26.81 -8.13 17.49
C GLU A 25 -25.55 -8.55 18.27
N LEU A 26 -24.73 -9.44 17.67
CA LEU A 26 -23.46 -9.89 18.25
C LEU A 26 -22.48 -8.71 18.43
N LEU A 27 -22.45 -7.81 17.44
CA LEU A 27 -21.53 -6.68 17.43
C LEU A 27 -22.07 -5.49 18.26
N GLU A 28 -23.36 -5.19 18.18
CA GLU A 28 -23.99 -4.06 18.86
C GLU A 28 -23.78 -4.15 20.39
N THR A 29 -23.95 -5.34 20.97
CA THR A 29 -23.75 -5.54 22.41
C THR A 29 -22.29 -5.27 22.83
N ALA A 30 -21.33 -5.75 22.04
CA ALA A 30 -19.90 -5.55 22.32
C ALA A 30 -19.43 -4.11 22.07
N LEU A 31 -20.09 -3.38 21.17
CA LEU A 31 -19.83 -1.97 20.90
C LEU A 31 -20.41 -1.05 21.99
N THR A 32 -21.61 -1.35 22.47
CA THR A 32 -22.36 -0.47 23.37
C THR A 32 -22.11 -0.75 24.85
N ASP A 33 -21.89 -2.01 25.22
CA ASP A 33 -21.69 -2.44 26.61
C ASP A 33 -20.66 -3.61 26.69
N PRO A 34 -19.40 -3.37 26.30
CA PRO A 34 -18.33 -4.37 26.34
C PRO A 34 -18.05 -4.90 27.75
N GLU A 35 -18.26 -4.09 28.80
CA GLU A 35 -18.08 -4.46 30.20
C GLU A 35 -19.13 -5.47 30.72
N SER A 36 -20.25 -5.63 30.01
CA SER A 36 -21.25 -6.66 30.32
C SER A 36 -20.82 -8.09 29.99
N PHE A 37 -19.67 -8.27 29.33
CA PHE A 37 -19.17 -9.58 28.95
C PHE A 37 -18.43 -10.24 30.11
N ASP A 38 -18.86 -11.45 30.45
CA ASP A 38 -18.16 -12.36 31.36
C ASP A 38 -17.48 -13.49 30.57
N ALA A 39 -16.69 -14.32 31.25
CA ALA A 39 -15.99 -15.44 30.62
C ALA A 39 -16.94 -16.39 29.86
N ALA A 40 -18.19 -16.55 30.31
CA ALA A 40 -19.16 -17.43 29.67
C ALA A 40 -19.69 -16.82 28.36
N ARG A 41 -19.99 -15.51 28.33
CA ARG A 41 -20.38 -14.79 27.11
C ARG A 41 -19.22 -14.71 26.12
N THR A 42 -18.02 -14.38 26.58
CA THR A 42 -16.82 -14.32 25.73
C THR A 42 -16.51 -15.69 25.15
N THR A 43 -16.64 -16.78 25.92
CA THR A 43 -16.48 -18.16 25.39
C THR A 43 -17.46 -18.47 24.27
N ARG A 44 -18.70 -17.95 24.32
CA ARG A 44 -19.68 -18.10 23.24
C ARG A 44 -19.30 -17.29 22.01
N LEU A 45 -18.74 -16.08 22.17
CA LEU A 45 -18.19 -15.30 21.07
C LEU A 45 -17.03 -16.03 20.39
N VAL A 46 -16.08 -16.58 21.15
CA VAL A 46 -14.99 -17.38 20.58
C VAL A 46 -15.53 -18.58 19.81
N ALA A 47 -16.66 -19.17 20.25
CA ALA A 47 -17.28 -20.26 19.51
C ALA A 47 -17.87 -19.84 18.16
N GLN A 48 -18.25 -18.57 17.98
CA GLN A 48 -18.73 -18.05 16.70
C GLN A 48 -17.62 -17.88 15.66
N LEU A 49 -16.34 -17.96 16.04
CA LEU A 49 -15.23 -18.00 15.08
C LEU A 49 -15.22 -19.31 14.26
N GLU A 50 -15.89 -20.36 14.74
CA GLU A 50 -16.09 -21.63 14.05
C GLU A 50 -17.38 -21.66 13.21
N HIS A 51 -18.15 -20.57 13.18
CA HIS A 51 -19.41 -20.53 12.46
C HIS A 51 -19.17 -20.63 10.94
N ALA A 52 -20.06 -21.31 10.20
CA ALA A 52 -19.91 -21.47 8.75
C ALA A 52 -20.10 -20.17 7.96
N ASP A 53 -20.79 -19.20 8.55
CA ASP A 53 -21.05 -17.88 7.98
C ASP A 53 -19.89 -16.90 8.28
N ALA A 54 -19.31 -16.33 7.22
CA ALA A 54 -18.20 -15.39 7.30
C ALA A 54 -18.59 -14.05 7.97
N GLU A 55 -19.86 -13.61 7.89
CA GLU A 55 -20.31 -12.40 8.58
C GLU A 55 -20.38 -12.61 10.09
N VAL A 56 -20.88 -13.77 10.52
CA VAL A 56 -20.88 -14.15 11.94
C VAL A 56 -19.45 -14.26 12.49
N GLN A 57 -18.52 -14.86 11.74
CA GLN A 57 -17.11 -14.93 12.11
C GLN A 57 -16.48 -13.53 12.27
N ARG A 58 -16.75 -12.62 11.33
CA ARG A 58 -16.25 -11.24 11.37
C ARG A 58 -16.82 -10.48 12.57
N ALA A 59 -18.14 -10.53 12.77
CA ALA A 59 -18.80 -9.88 13.90
C ALA A 59 -18.23 -10.38 15.23
N ALA A 60 -18.06 -11.70 15.37
CA ALA A 60 -17.46 -12.31 16.56
C ALA A 60 -16.01 -11.86 16.79
N SER A 61 -15.18 -11.80 15.74
CA SER A 61 -13.80 -11.31 15.85
C SER A 61 -13.74 -9.84 16.29
N TRP A 62 -14.61 -8.98 15.75
CA TRP A 62 -14.69 -7.57 16.14
C TRP A 62 -15.22 -7.41 17.56
N ALA A 63 -16.27 -8.14 17.94
CA ALA A 63 -16.80 -8.15 19.29
C ALA A 63 -15.74 -8.54 20.33
N LEU A 64 -14.94 -9.58 20.04
CA LEU A 64 -13.83 -10.02 20.90
C LEU A 64 -12.76 -8.94 21.09
N ARG A 65 -12.50 -8.11 20.07
CA ARG A 65 -11.57 -6.98 20.18
C ARG A 65 -12.07 -5.96 21.21
N PHE A 66 -13.33 -5.51 21.08
CA PHE A 66 -13.92 -4.54 22.02
C PHE A 66 -14.01 -5.09 23.45
N VAL A 67 -14.35 -6.37 23.60
CA VAL A 67 -14.38 -7.02 24.91
C VAL A 67 -12.98 -7.08 25.53
N ALA A 68 -11.95 -7.39 24.74
CA ALA A 68 -10.58 -7.48 25.22
C ALA A 68 -9.93 -6.12 25.48
N SER A 69 -10.32 -5.07 24.76
CA SER A 69 -9.84 -3.71 25.06
C SER A 69 -10.30 -3.22 26.43
N GLU A 70 -11.52 -3.59 26.84
CA GLU A 70 -12.07 -3.23 28.15
C GLU A 70 -11.70 -4.20 29.27
N THR A 71 -11.77 -5.51 29.00
CA THR A 71 -11.44 -6.55 30.01
C THR A 71 -10.42 -7.57 29.45
N PRO A 72 -9.12 -7.20 29.40
CA PRO A 72 -8.07 -8.05 28.82
C PRO A 72 -7.93 -9.45 29.46
N SER A 73 -8.27 -9.58 30.74
CA SER A 73 -8.20 -10.86 31.47
C SER A 73 -9.17 -11.93 30.95
N LEU A 74 -10.20 -11.54 30.16
CA LEU A 74 -11.11 -12.49 29.54
C LEU A 74 -10.46 -13.30 28.41
N VAL A 75 -9.35 -12.81 27.83
CA VAL A 75 -8.57 -13.57 26.83
C VAL A 75 -7.98 -14.81 27.47
N ASP A 76 -7.34 -14.67 28.63
CA ASP A 76 -6.78 -15.78 29.43
C ASP A 76 -7.89 -16.73 29.89
N ALA A 77 -8.99 -16.20 30.44
CA ALA A 77 -10.14 -17.01 30.86
C ALA A 77 -10.73 -17.87 29.73
N CYS A 78 -10.57 -17.44 28.47
CA CYS A 78 -11.05 -18.14 27.28
C CYS A 78 -9.95 -18.94 26.55
N ALA A 79 -8.72 -19.01 27.05
CA ALA A 79 -7.58 -19.64 26.37
C ALA A 79 -7.85 -21.08 25.92
N GLY A 80 -8.52 -21.87 26.77
CA GLY A 80 -8.93 -23.24 26.42
C GLY A 80 -9.87 -23.32 25.21
N ARG A 81 -10.75 -22.32 25.04
CA ARG A 81 -11.69 -22.25 23.92
C ARG A 81 -10.99 -21.85 22.62
N PHE A 82 -10.02 -20.94 22.68
CA PHE A 82 -9.17 -20.58 21.54
C PHE A 82 -8.31 -21.74 21.06
N ARG A 83 -7.64 -22.46 21.98
CA ARG A 83 -6.85 -23.66 21.64
C ARG A 83 -7.69 -24.74 20.96
N ARG A 84 -8.95 -24.90 21.38
CA ARG A 84 -9.91 -25.80 20.70
C ARG A 84 -10.22 -25.30 19.28
N ALA A 85 -10.51 -24.02 19.11
CA ALA A 85 -10.86 -23.45 17.81
C ALA A 85 -9.70 -23.51 16.80
N LEU A 86 -8.45 -23.38 17.25
CA LEU A 86 -7.25 -23.54 16.39
C LEU A 86 -7.11 -24.94 15.78
N ARG A 87 -7.68 -25.97 16.43
CA ARG A 87 -7.65 -27.35 15.90
C ARG A 87 -8.59 -27.53 14.71
N GLU A 88 -9.64 -26.72 14.60
CA GLU A 88 -10.57 -26.75 13.47
C GLU A 88 -9.93 -26.09 12.23
N PRO A 89 -9.62 -26.84 11.16
CA PRO A 89 -8.87 -26.29 10.02
C PRO A 89 -9.56 -25.10 9.34
N GLU A 90 -10.89 -25.15 9.24
CA GLU A 90 -11.70 -24.12 8.60
C GLU A 90 -11.75 -22.81 9.41
N ALA A 91 -11.65 -22.88 10.74
CA ALA A 91 -11.67 -21.73 11.64
C ALA A 91 -10.26 -21.18 11.94
N ARG A 92 -9.22 -22.01 11.80
CA ARG A 92 -7.84 -21.69 12.25
C ARG A 92 -7.35 -20.34 11.76
N ALA A 93 -7.52 -20.03 10.48
CA ALA A 93 -7.07 -18.76 9.92
C ALA A 93 -7.78 -17.54 10.55
N VAL A 94 -9.09 -17.64 10.83
CA VAL A 94 -9.85 -16.59 11.50
C VAL A 94 -9.38 -16.44 12.94
N VAL A 95 -9.23 -17.56 13.65
CA VAL A 95 -8.81 -17.57 15.06
C VAL A 95 -7.42 -16.98 15.24
N LEU A 96 -6.47 -17.31 14.37
CA LEU A 96 -5.12 -16.71 14.39
C LEU A 96 -5.18 -15.20 14.16
N ARG A 97 -5.98 -14.73 13.19
CA ARG A 97 -6.19 -13.29 12.97
C ARG A 97 -6.80 -12.60 14.18
N THR A 98 -7.79 -13.21 14.82
CA THR A 98 -8.38 -12.67 16.05
C THR A 98 -7.34 -12.60 17.15
N LEU A 99 -6.56 -13.67 17.38
CA LEU A 99 -5.50 -13.69 18.40
C LEU A 99 -4.42 -12.62 18.17
N ALA A 100 -4.05 -12.33 16.93
CA ALA A 100 -3.09 -11.26 16.63
C ALA A 100 -3.57 -9.88 17.10
N VAL A 101 -4.89 -9.62 16.99
CA VAL A 101 -5.50 -8.38 17.49
C VAL A 101 -5.60 -8.41 19.01
N LEU A 102 -5.96 -9.55 19.60
CA LEU A 102 -6.06 -9.69 21.06
C LEU A 102 -4.69 -9.56 21.76
N ALA A 103 -3.60 -9.84 21.05
CA ALA A 103 -2.23 -9.67 21.57
C ALA A 103 -1.91 -8.21 21.91
N GLU A 104 -2.56 -7.22 21.28
CA GLU A 104 -2.46 -5.80 21.63
C GLU A 104 -2.94 -5.51 23.05
N HIS A 105 -3.88 -6.33 23.56
CA HIS A 105 -4.52 -6.11 24.86
C HIS A 105 -4.04 -7.10 25.93
N ASN A 106 -3.69 -8.33 25.56
CA ASN A 106 -3.18 -9.34 26.48
C ASN A 106 -2.17 -10.29 25.82
N GLN A 107 -0.96 -9.78 25.59
CA GLN A 107 0.11 -10.49 24.88
C GLN A 107 0.52 -11.80 25.56
N GLU A 108 0.57 -11.84 26.90
CA GLU A 108 0.94 -13.03 27.68
C GLU A 108 -0.06 -14.18 27.45
N ALA A 109 -1.36 -13.89 27.55
CA ALA A 109 -2.40 -14.89 27.30
C ALA A 109 -2.38 -15.40 25.85
N VAL A 110 -2.09 -14.52 24.87
CA VAL A 110 -1.97 -14.93 23.47
C VAL A 110 -0.73 -15.79 23.25
N ALA A 111 0.41 -15.46 23.87
CA ALA A 111 1.62 -16.28 23.83
C ALA A 111 1.34 -17.71 24.30
N ASP A 112 0.71 -17.87 25.47
CA ASP A 112 0.34 -19.16 26.03
C ASP A 112 -0.62 -19.97 25.14
N ILE A 113 -1.50 -19.31 24.38
CA ILE A 113 -2.39 -19.97 23.42
C ILE A 113 -1.61 -20.43 22.20
N ILE A 114 -0.72 -19.58 21.68
CA ILE A 114 0.06 -19.81 20.46
C ILE A 114 1.15 -20.85 20.67
N ASP A 115 1.85 -20.84 21.81
CA ASP A 115 2.85 -21.84 22.16
C ASP A 115 2.22 -23.24 22.15
N GLY A 116 1.03 -23.39 22.74
CA GLY A 116 0.28 -24.65 22.67
C GLY A 116 -0.17 -25.06 21.26
N ALA A 117 -0.26 -24.11 20.31
CA ALA A 117 -0.58 -24.40 18.91
C ALA A 117 0.68 -24.79 18.11
N VAL A 118 1.84 -24.19 18.41
CA VAL A 118 3.15 -24.57 17.86
C VAL A 118 3.55 -25.96 18.36
N GLU A 119 3.43 -26.23 19.67
CA GLU A 119 3.69 -27.56 20.25
C GLU A 119 2.81 -28.66 19.65
N ALA A 120 1.59 -28.32 19.25
CA ALA A 120 0.66 -29.22 18.60
C ALA A 120 0.83 -29.31 17.07
N GLU A 121 1.88 -28.67 16.51
CA GLU A 121 2.19 -28.61 15.07
C GLU A 121 1.02 -28.07 14.22
N LEU A 122 0.20 -27.18 14.77
CA LEU A 122 -0.92 -26.57 14.05
C LEU A 122 -0.50 -25.37 13.19
N ILE A 123 0.62 -24.73 13.55
CA ILE A 123 1.25 -23.57 12.92
C ILE A 123 2.77 -23.61 13.10
N ASP A 124 3.50 -22.95 12.20
CA ASP A 124 4.96 -22.79 12.31
C ASP A 124 5.34 -21.79 13.41
N GLU A 125 6.51 -22.00 14.01
CA GLU A 125 7.06 -21.13 15.07
C GLU A 125 7.14 -19.66 14.64
N LEU A 126 7.58 -19.38 13.39
CA LEU A 126 7.66 -18.03 12.86
C LEU A 126 6.28 -17.36 12.73
N VAL A 127 5.25 -18.13 12.38
CA VAL A 127 3.86 -17.63 12.34
C VAL A 127 3.42 -17.32 13.77
N GLY A 128 3.68 -18.22 14.72
CA GLY A 128 3.39 -17.99 16.14
C GLY A 128 4.03 -16.71 16.68
N GLN A 129 5.33 -16.52 16.45
CA GLN A 129 6.07 -15.31 16.85
C GLN A 129 5.44 -14.03 16.28
N ARG A 130 4.97 -14.04 15.03
CA ARG A 130 4.28 -12.89 14.41
C ARG A 130 2.91 -12.62 15.02
N ILE A 131 2.17 -13.65 15.44
CA ILE A 131 0.87 -13.47 16.10
C ILE A 131 1.05 -12.92 17.51
N VAL A 132 2.04 -13.42 18.26
CA VAL A 132 2.35 -12.99 19.63
C VAL A 132 2.98 -11.60 19.68
N ALA A 133 3.76 -11.23 18.67
CA ALA A 133 4.20 -9.84 18.51
C ALA A 133 3.01 -8.87 18.37
N GLY A 134 1.81 -9.39 18.08
CA GLY A 134 0.62 -8.61 17.81
C GLY A 134 0.77 -7.78 16.55
N TYR A 135 -0.19 -6.90 16.32
CA TYR A 135 0.04 -5.76 15.42
C TYR A 135 0.92 -4.75 16.17
N GLN A 136 2.24 -4.85 15.99
CA GLN A 136 3.17 -3.81 16.42
C GLN A 136 3.35 -2.81 15.27
N PRO A 137 2.68 -1.65 15.29
CA PRO A 137 3.14 -0.54 14.48
C PRO A 137 4.57 -0.20 14.93
N PRO A 138 5.47 0.20 14.01
CA PRO A 138 6.72 0.83 14.45
C PRO A 138 6.38 1.99 15.39
N GLU A 139 7.12 2.15 16.48
CA GLU A 139 7.04 3.34 17.32
C GLU A 139 7.35 4.57 16.44
N LEU A 140 6.29 5.18 15.95
CA LEU A 140 6.29 6.50 15.37
C LEU A 140 5.69 7.39 16.45
N ASP A 141 6.49 8.32 16.95
CA ASP A 141 6.02 9.38 17.83
C ASP A 141 4.70 9.94 17.28
N ALA A 142 3.71 10.05 18.15
CA ALA A 142 2.35 10.44 17.84
C ALA A 142 2.31 11.70 16.95
N GLY A 143 2.14 11.46 15.65
CA GLY A 143 2.13 12.47 14.60
C GLY A 143 1.52 11.89 13.32
N GLY A 144 0.41 11.15 13.48
CA GLY A 144 -0.39 10.68 12.34
C GLY A 144 -1.01 11.88 11.62
N SER A 145 -0.52 12.13 10.41
CA SER A 145 -0.93 13.24 9.55
C SER A 145 -2.37 13.06 9.05
N VAL A 146 -3.21 14.06 9.33
CA VAL A 146 -4.50 14.28 8.67
C VAL A 146 -4.21 14.97 7.34
N ILE A 147 -4.67 14.40 6.22
CA ILE A 147 -4.77 15.18 4.97
C ILE A 147 -5.85 16.23 5.22
N ALA A 148 -5.46 17.50 5.27
CA ALA A 148 -6.41 18.59 5.44
C ALA A 148 -7.37 18.64 4.24
N ASP A 149 -8.66 18.69 4.56
CA ASP A 149 -9.77 18.90 3.65
C ASP A 149 -9.73 20.35 3.15
N ASP A 150 -9.12 20.58 1.99
CA ASP A 150 -9.37 21.78 1.21
C ASP A 150 -10.42 21.41 0.16
N GLY A 151 -11.61 21.97 0.35
CA GLY A 151 -12.82 21.67 -0.38
C GLY A 151 -12.70 21.87 -1.89
N ASP A 152 -13.51 21.07 -2.58
CA ASP A 152 -13.89 21.18 -3.99
C ASP A 152 -14.15 22.63 -4.44
N GLU A 153 -13.33 23.12 -5.38
CA GLU A 153 -13.72 24.21 -6.28
C GLU A 153 -13.40 23.84 -7.73
N THR A 154 -14.42 23.29 -8.40
CA THR A 154 -14.88 23.66 -9.75
C THR A 154 -13.83 23.86 -10.84
N VAL A 155 -13.77 22.89 -11.76
CA VAL A 155 -13.20 23.08 -13.10
C VAL A 155 -14.17 23.93 -13.94
N PRO A 156 -13.80 25.08 -14.51
CA PRO A 156 -14.61 25.73 -15.53
C PRO A 156 -14.25 25.17 -16.91
N SER A 157 -15.26 24.64 -17.58
CA SER A 157 -15.22 24.26 -18.99
C SER A 157 -15.03 25.49 -19.90
N THR A 158 -14.15 25.32 -20.89
CA THR A 158 -14.14 25.93 -22.24
C THR A 158 -14.40 27.43 -22.38
N GLU A 159 -13.39 28.15 -22.87
CA GLU A 159 -13.59 29.18 -23.90
C GLU A 159 -12.50 29.10 -24.99
N THR A 160 -12.99 28.99 -26.21
CA THR A 160 -12.28 29.04 -27.48
C THR A 160 -11.54 30.37 -27.69
N ALA A 161 -10.26 30.32 -28.01
CA ALA A 161 -9.55 31.44 -28.64
C ALA A 161 -8.74 30.92 -29.84
N ALA A 162 -9.11 31.43 -31.01
CA ALA A 162 -8.43 31.23 -32.28
C ALA A 162 -7.01 31.81 -32.23
N VAL A 163 -6.03 31.04 -32.73
CA VAL A 163 -4.72 31.57 -33.12
C VAL A 163 -4.36 31.02 -34.49
N GLU A 164 -3.92 31.95 -35.34
CA GLU A 164 -3.68 31.86 -36.77
C GLU A 164 -2.53 30.92 -37.17
N GLU A 165 -2.63 30.47 -38.42
CA GLU A 165 -1.72 29.60 -39.15
C GLU A 165 -0.26 30.10 -39.19
N GLY A 166 0.66 29.22 -38.82
CA GLY A 166 2.08 29.28 -39.18
C GLY A 166 2.52 27.92 -39.73
N ARG A 167 2.59 27.81 -41.05
CA ARG A 167 3.05 26.61 -41.76
C ARG A 167 4.56 26.40 -41.56
N GLU A 168 4.93 25.30 -40.92
CA GLU A 168 6.22 24.63 -41.14
C GLU A 168 6.00 23.16 -41.48
N GLN A 169 6.81 22.67 -42.42
CA GLN A 169 6.57 21.49 -43.24
C GLN A 169 6.70 20.20 -42.41
N ALA A 170 5.62 19.41 -42.38
CA ALA A 170 5.61 18.07 -41.79
C ALA A 170 6.40 17.09 -42.67
N GLU A 171 7.30 16.33 -42.04
CA GLU A 171 7.87 15.10 -42.59
C GLU A 171 6.74 14.07 -42.84
N PRO A 172 6.91 13.15 -43.81
CA PRO A 172 5.83 12.23 -44.19
C PRO A 172 5.48 11.29 -43.03
N ALA A 173 4.17 11.16 -42.79
CA ALA A 173 3.61 10.25 -41.79
C ALA A 173 4.08 8.79 -42.05
N PRO A 174 4.40 8.03 -40.99
CA PRO A 174 4.65 6.60 -41.12
C PRO A 174 3.33 5.87 -41.47
N ASP A 175 3.45 4.80 -42.25
CA ASP A 175 2.34 3.97 -42.75
C ASP A 175 1.38 3.51 -41.64
N GLU A 176 0.07 3.76 -41.81
CA GLU A 176 -1.03 3.42 -40.88
C GLU A 176 -1.31 1.91 -40.71
N ASP A 177 -0.46 1.01 -41.24
CA ASP A 177 -0.64 -0.45 -41.20
C ASP A 177 0.49 -1.21 -40.47
N SER A 178 1.38 -0.51 -39.77
CA SER A 178 2.34 -1.15 -38.86
C SER A 178 1.84 -1.03 -37.43
N LEU A 179 1.20 -2.08 -36.90
CA LEU A 179 1.07 -2.24 -35.45
C LEU A 179 2.47 -2.05 -34.84
N PRO A 180 2.67 -1.17 -33.84
CA PRO A 180 3.97 -1.07 -33.19
C PRO A 180 4.34 -2.46 -32.68
N THR A 181 5.54 -2.93 -33.02
CA THR A 181 6.07 -4.19 -32.48
C THR A 181 5.85 -4.15 -30.97
N PRO A 182 5.21 -5.16 -30.36
CA PRO A 182 5.07 -5.19 -28.91
C PRO A 182 6.48 -5.11 -28.34
N GLY A 183 6.78 -4.04 -27.60
CA GLY A 183 8.07 -3.90 -26.94
C GLY A 183 8.32 -5.07 -25.99
N HIS A 184 9.52 -5.15 -25.45
CA HIS A 184 9.94 -6.28 -24.63
C HIS A 184 10.68 -5.81 -23.38
N PRO A 185 10.77 -6.65 -22.32
CA PRO A 185 11.65 -6.36 -21.20
C PRO A 185 13.09 -6.12 -21.69
N PRO A 186 13.82 -5.12 -21.17
CA PRO A 186 15.23 -4.94 -21.48
C PRO A 186 16.05 -6.14 -20.98
N ASP A 187 17.02 -6.57 -21.78
CA ASP A 187 17.93 -7.67 -21.45
C ASP A 187 18.84 -7.36 -20.25
N GLU A 188 19.24 -6.09 -20.10
CA GLU A 188 20.04 -5.61 -18.98
C GLU A 188 19.42 -4.36 -18.35
N PRO A 189 19.44 -4.24 -17.00
CA PRO A 189 18.94 -3.05 -16.34
C PRO A 189 19.81 -1.84 -16.70
N PRO A 190 19.22 -0.64 -16.89
CA PRO A 190 19.98 0.54 -17.25
C PRO A 190 21.00 0.91 -16.17
N THR A 191 22.14 1.46 -16.59
CA THR A 191 23.22 1.82 -15.68
C THR A 191 22.77 2.93 -14.72
N LYS A 192 22.99 2.72 -13.43
CA LYS A 192 22.74 3.74 -12.41
C LYS A 192 23.82 4.84 -12.43
N PRO A 193 23.46 6.10 -12.11
CA PRO A 193 24.44 7.17 -11.96
C PRO A 193 25.46 6.86 -10.86
N PRO A 194 26.66 7.45 -10.86
CA PRO A 194 27.60 7.30 -9.75
C PRO A 194 27.11 8.04 -8.50
N ARG A 195 27.56 7.60 -7.32
CA ARG A 195 27.45 8.40 -6.09
C ARG A 195 28.50 9.51 -6.12
N LEU A 196 28.11 10.70 -5.69
CA LEU A 196 28.92 11.92 -5.67
C LEU A 196 29.03 12.46 -4.24
N ASP A 197 29.95 13.40 -4.04
CA ASP A 197 30.15 14.15 -2.80
C ASP A 197 30.46 15.61 -3.18
N ARG A 198 29.42 16.32 -3.60
CA ARG A 198 29.47 17.70 -4.11
C ARG A 198 28.68 18.63 -3.17
N TRP A 199 28.95 19.92 -3.28
CA TRP A 199 28.12 20.91 -2.60
C TRP A 199 26.84 21.17 -3.38
N LEU A 200 25.76 21.59 -2.70
CA LEU A 200 24.52 21.98 -3.36
C LEU A 200 24.73 23.03 -4.47
N SER A 201 25.71 23.92 -4.29
CA SER A 201 26.08 24.96 -5.26
C SER A 201 26.67 24.43 -6.57
N ASP A 202 27.12 23.18 -6.58
CA ASP A 202 27.79 22.58 -7.74
C ASP A 202 26.80 21.99 -8.76
N TYR A 203 25.50 22.01 -8.42
CA TYR A 203 24.41 21.58 -9.29
C TYR A 203 23.75 22.79 -9.96
N GLU A 204 24.04 22.99 -11.26
CA GLU A 204 23.39 24.01 -12.09
C GLU A 204 21.92 23.63 -12.36
N SER A 205 20.99 24.57 -12.18
CA SER A 205 19.58 24.36 -12.53
C SER A 205 19.38 24.51 -14.04
N THR A 206 18.83 23.49 -14.68
CA THR A 206 18.60 23.48 -16.14
C THR A 206 17.24 24.06 -16.57
N THR A 207 16.36 24.43 -15.64
CA THR A 207 14.99 24.84 -15.98
C THR A 207 14.72 26.32 -15.67
N SER A 208 14.43 27.09 -16.73
CA SER A 208 13.80 28.41 -16.68
C SER A 208 12.36 28.26 -16.20
N ALA A 209 12.12 28.17 -14.90
CA ALA A 209 10.78 28.20 -14.34
C ALA A 209 10.19 29.61 -14.55
N GLY A 210 9.06 29.70 -15.26
CA GLY A 210 8.21 30.86 -15.22
C GLY A 210 7.82 31.18 -13.77
N ASP A 211 7.72 32.47 -13.48
CA ASP A 211 7.55 33.13 -12.18
C ASP A 211 6.36 32.59 -11.33
N HIS A 212 6.54 31.41 -10.73
CA HIS A 212 5.71 30.84 -9.67
C HIS A 212 6.68 30.25 -8.63
N GLY A 213 6.50 30.63 -7.36
CA GLY A 213 7.47 30.45 -6.27
C GLY A 213 8.18 29.08 -6.24
N GLY A 214 9.50 29.12 -6.04
CA GLY A 214 10.43 28.01 -6.26
C GLY A 214 9.93 26.64 -5.82
N SER A 215 9.60 25.81 -6.80
CA SER A 215 9.33 24.38 -6.61
C SER A 215 10.49 23.74 -5.87
N ALA A 216 10.18 23.04 -4.78
CA ALA A 216 11.17 22.42 -3.92
C ALA A 216 11.78 21.14 -4.55
N THR A 217 11.26 20.73 -5.71
CA THR A 217 11.74 19.65 -6.58
C THR A 217 12.10 20.22 -7.97
N GLU A 218 13.32 19.94 -8.44
CA GLU A 218 13.86 20.46 -9.72
C GLU A 218 14.61 19.36 -10.48
N SER A 219 14.43 19.27 -11.80
CA SER A 219 15.28 18.43 -12.64
C SER A 219 16.60 19.13 -12.96
N ILE A 220 17.69 18.40 -12.83
CA ILE A 220 19.05 18.87 -13.08
C ILE A 220 19.79 17.91 -14.00
N GLN A 221 20.81 18.42 -14.69
CA GLN A 221 21.74 17.61 -15.46
C GLN A 221 23.14 17.76 -14.90
N PHE A 222 23.91 16.67 -14.88
CA PHE A 222 25.32 16.72 -14.52
C PHE A 222 26.12 15.74 -15.36
N THR A 223 27.40 16.06 -15.56
CA THR A 223 28.35 15.16 -16.21
C THR A 223 29.27 14.53 -15.17
N GLU A 224 29.50 13.23 -15.27
CA GLU A 224 30.49 12.49 -14.49
C GLU A 224 31.17 11.43 -15.37
N GLY A 225 32.50 11.34 -15.32
CA GLY A 225 33.25 10.39 -16.16
C GLY A 225 33.02 10.52 -17.67
N GLY A 226 32.61 11.71 -18.16
CA GLY A 226 32.30 11.96 -19.58
C GLY A 226 30.91 11.49 -20.03
N ARG A 227 30.06 11.02 -19.10
CA ARG A 227 28.65 10.69 -19.35
C ARG A 227 27.75 11.73 -18.72
N GLU A 228 26.69 12.12 -19.43
CA GLU A 228 25.65 13.00 -18.94
C GLU A 228 24.55 12.19 -18.23
N PHE A 229 24.06 12.73 -17.12
CA PHE A 229 23.00 12.15 -16.31
C PHE A 229 21.93 13.19 -16.01
N THR A 230 20.67 12.77 -16.01
CA THR A 230 19.54 13.54 -15.48
C THR A 230 19.25 13.09 -14.05
N ALA A 231 18.95 14.03 -13.17
CA ALA A 231 18.60 13.75 -11.79
C ALA A 231 17.52 14.70 -11.26
N THR A 232 16.84 14.27 -10.22
CA THR A 232 15.90 15.11 -9.48
C THR A 232 16.58 15.62 -8.22
N ARG A 233 16.63 16.94 -8.08
CA ARG A 233 17.08 17.64 -6.88
C ARG A 233 15.89 18.05 -6.04
N ARG A 234 15.92 17.71 -4.76
CA ARG A 234 14.94 18.14 -3.75
C ARG A 234 15.66 18.93 -2.66
N ARG A 235 15.02 19.98 -2.15
CA ARG A 235 15.55 20.78 -1.04
C ARG A 235 14.45 21.26 -0.11
N ALA A 236 14.75 21.35 1.18
CA ALA A 236 13.85 21.95 2.14
C ALA A 236 13.61 23.43 1.79
N PRO A 237 12.36 23.94 1.95
CA PRO A 237 12.01 25.30 1.55
C PRO A 237 12.75 26.38 2.36
N ARG A 238 13.09 26.09 3.62
CA ARG A 238 13.82 27.00 4.51
C ARG A 238 14.61 26.21 5.56
N ALA A 239 15.63 26.83 6.14
CA ALA A 239 16.37 26.22 7.24
C ALA A 239 15.42 25.92 8.42
N GLY A 240 15.56 24.72 9.00
CA GLY A 240 14.74 24.26 10.12
C GLY A 240 13.27 23.95 9.79
N SER A 241 12.85 23.93 8.51
CA SER A 241 11.50 23.42 8.15
C SER A 241 11.42 21.90 8.11
N VAL A 242 12.57 21.23 8.13
CA VAL A 242 12.69 19.77 8.08
C VAL A 242 13.58 19.36 9.23
N ASP A 243 13.19 18.31 9.95
CA ASP A 243 14.03 17.74 10.99
C ASP A 243 15.25 17.07 10.33
N GLU A 244 16.44 17.59 10.61
CA GLU A 244 17.69 17.10 10.00
C GLU A 244 17.98 15.64 10.37
N THR A 245 17.58 15.20 11.56
CA THR A 245 17.78 13.83 12.03
C THR A 245 16.83 12.88 11.30
N ALA A 246 15.56 13.26 11.16
CA ALA A 246 14.57 12.51 10.39
C ALA A 246 14.99 12.42 8.91
N PHE A 247 15.47 13.52 8.33
CA PHE A 247 16.00 13.56 6.97
C PHE A 247 17.19 12.62 6.80
N GLN A 248 18.19 12.70 7.68
CA GLN A 248 19.37 11.83 7.60
C GLN A 248 18.99 10.36 7.76
N ASN A 249 18.09 10.04 8.70
CA ASN A 249 17.60 8.68 8.88
C ASN A 249 16.88 8.14 7.63
N ALA A 250 16.10 8.98 6.93
CA ALA A 250 15.42 8.57 5.70
C ALA A 250 16.42 8.34 4.55
N VAL A 251 17.40 9.23 4.37
CA VAL A 251 18.49 9.06 3.40
C VAL A 251 19.32 7.80 3.69
N ASP A 252 19.66 7.55 4.95
CA ASP A 252 20.40 6.36 5.37
C ASP A 252 19.62 5.07 5.09
N ARG A 253 18.29 5.09 5.24
CA ARG A 253 17.43 3.94 4.90
C ARG A 253 17.38 3.71 3.39
N TRP A 254 17.17 4.76 2.60
CA TRP A 254 17.13 4.65 1.14
C TRP A 254 18.49 4.20 0.57
N SER A 255 19.60 4.79 1.01
CA SER A 255 20.94 4.42 0.53
C SER A 255 21.37 2.98 0.84
N ARG A 256 20.69 2.29 1.77
CA ARG A 256 20.89 0.84 2.03
C ARG A 256 20.23 -0.05 0.99
N ILE A 257 19.22 0.46 0.28
CA ILE A 257 18.42 -0.33 -0.66
C ILE A 257 18.63 0.08 -2.12
N ASP A 258 19.32 1.19 -2.37
CA ASP A 258 19.47 1.79 -3.70
C ASP A 258 20.42 1.06 -4.66
N ASP A 259 20.96 -0.09 -4.25
CA ASP A 259 21.69 -1.01 -5.13
C ASP A 259 20.73 -1.85 -5.99
N HIS A 260 19.48 -2.07 -5.56
CA HIS A 260 18.49 -2.83 -6.32
C HIS A 260 18.07 -2.11 -7.61
N ASP A 261 18.18 -2.74 -8.79
CA ASP A 261 17.70 -2.20 -10.06
C ASP A 261 16.21 -1.88 -9.92
N ALA A 262 15.66 -0.71 -10.19
CA ALA A 262 14.27 -0.34 -9.84
C ALA A 262 14.07 0.28 -8.46
N VAL A 263 15.12 0.37 -7.64
CA VAL A 263 15.26 1.47 -6.68
C VAL A 263 16.11 2.55 -7.33
N ALA A 264 15.61 3.79 -7.35
CA ALA A 264 16.35 4.95 -7.84
C ALA A 264 17.55 5.21 -6.93
N ARG A 265 18.71 5.49 -7.52
CA ARG A 265 19.93 5.78 -6.75
C ARG A 265 19.88 7.15 -6.08
N ILE A 266 20.40 7.23 -4.85
CA ILE A 266 20.81 8.50 -4.28
C ILE A 266 22.17 8.86 -4.89
N VAL A 267 22.18 9.95 -5.65
CA VAL A 267 23.42 10.48 -6.25
C VAL A 267 24.20 11.24 -5.21
N ASP A 268 23.54 12.12 -4.46
CA ASP A 268 24.19 12.99 -3.47
C ASP A 268 23.17 13.56 -2.49
N TYR A 269 23.59 14.05 -1.33
CA TYR A 269 22.74 14.69 -0.34
C TYR A 269 23.55 15.53 0.65
N GLY A 270 22.86 16.43 1.34
CA GLY A 270 23.47 17.17 2.45
C GLY A 270 22.45 17.90 3.31
N THR A 271 22.91 18.41 4.45
CA THR A 271 22.07 19.15 5.41
C THR A 271 22.26 20.66 5.34
N ARG A 272 23.28 21.14 4.61
CA ARG A 272 23.65 22.55 4.53
C ARG A 272 23.60 23.07 3.09
N PRO A 273 23.11 24.30 2.87
CA PRO A 273 22.56 25.26 3.85
C PRO A 273 21.17 24.89 4.40
N VAL A 274 20.50 23.95 3.75
CA VAL A 274 19.24 23.30 4.16
C VAL A 274 19.33 21.83 3.79
N PRO A 275 18.51 20.92 4.34
CA PRO A 275 18.42 19.55 3.83
C PRO A 275 18.14 19.49 2.33
N TRP A 276 18.94 18.73 1.58
CA TRP A 276 18.83 18.56 0.14
C TRP A 276 19.27 17.16 -0.28
N LEU A 277 18.70 16.67 -1.38
CA LEU A 277 18.92 15.35 -1.94
C LEU A 277 18.93 15.43 -3.47
N VAL A 278 19.83 14.70 -4.11
CA VAL A 278 19.85 14.46 -5.55
C VAL A 278 19.68 12.97 -5.79
N SER A 279 18.65 12.59 -6.54
CA SER A 279 18.35 11.20 -6.88
C SER A 279 18.32 10.99 -8.38
N GLU A 280 18.57 9.76 -8.82
CA GLU A 280 18.41 9.31 -10.21
C GLU A 280 17.05 9.73 -10.76
N GLN A 281 17.05 10.28 -11.97
CA GLN A 281 15.86 10.57 -12.76
C GLN A 281 16.03 10.01 -14.16
N GLY A 282 15.01 9.34 -14.67
CA GLY A 282 14.96 8.90 -16.05
C GLY A 282 14.55 10.01 -17.04
N ALA A 283 14.74 9.76 -18.33
CA ALA A 283 14.51 10.74 -19.39
C ALA A 283 13.49 10.25 -20.43
N PRO A 284 12.52 11.10 -20.86
CA PRO A 284 11.65 11.92 -20.03
C PRO A 284 10.42 11.10 -19.59
N GLY A 285 9.97 11.31 -18.35
CA GLY A 285 8.73 10.74 -17.85
C GLY A 285 8.82 10.19 -16.44
N SER A 286 8.18 10.84 -15.47
CA SER A 286 7.59 10.10 -14.36
C SER A 286 6.41 9.25 -14.89
N LEU A 287 5.91 8.27 -14.12
CA LEU A 287 4.72 7.53 -14.55
C LEU A 287 3.52 8.45 -14.81
N VAL A 288 3.48 9.63 -14.18
CA VAL A 288 2.45 10.67 -14.40
C VAL A 288 2.43 11.18 -15.84
N GLU A 289 3.59 11.22 -16.50
CA GLU A 289 3.75 11.79 -17.84
C GLU A 289 3.70 10.71 -18.93
N ARG A 290 3.46 9.45 -18.54
CA ARG A 290 3.47 8.31 -19.44
C ARG A 290 2.12 8.19 -20.14
N ASP A 291 2.16 7.88 -21.43
CA ASP A 291 0.97 7.50 -22.18
C ASP A 291 0.37 6.21 -21.59
N THR A 292 -0.83 6.34 -21.04
CA THR A 292 -1.64 5.25 -20.49
C THR A 292 -2.99 5.21 -21.21
N PRO A 293 -3.64 4.05 -21.34
CA PRO A 293 -3.23 2.74 -20.82
C PRO A 293 -2.09 2.10 -21.63
N VAL A 294 -1.24 1.32 -20.95
CA VAL A 294 -0.20 0.48 -21.58
C VAL A 294 -0.72 -0.94 -21.84
N SER A 295 0.05 -1.74 -22.58
CA SER A 295 -0.32 -3.15 -22.81
C SER A 295 -0.34 -3.93 -21.49
N PRO A 296 -1.23 -4.93 -21.31
CA PRO A 296 -1.24 -5.76 -20.10
C PRO A 296 0.08 -6.47 -19.82
N THR A 297 0.83 -6.83 -20.87
CA THR A 297 2.15 -7.46 -20.73
C THR A 297 3.17 -6.49 -20.16
N GLU A 298 3.18 -5.25 -20.66
CA GLU A 298 4.05 -4.20 -20.14
C GLU A 298 3.68 -3.82 -18.70
N ALA A 299 2.38 -3.61 -18.42
CA ALA A 299 1.90 -3.33 -17.06
C ALA A 299 2.33 -4.43 -16.08
N ARG A 300 2.18 -5.70 -16.46
CA ARG A 300 2.61 -6.85 -15.66
C ARG A 300 4.12 -6.78 -15.37
N TRP A 301 4.93 -6.53 -16.38
CA TRP A 301 6.38 -6.45 -16.22
C TRP A 301 6.76 -5.29 -15.29
N VAL A 302 6.26 -4.08 -15.55
CA VAL A 302 6.52 -2.89 -14.71
C VAL A 302 6.14 -3.15 -13.25
N LEU A 303 4.94 -3.69 -13.01
CA LEU A 303 4.45 -4.00 -11.66
C LEU A 303 5.31 -5.08 -10.97
N SER A 304 5.84 -6.04 -11.73
CA SER A 304 6.73 -7.08 -11.19
C SER A 304 8.06 -6.48 -10.72
N GLN A 305 8.65 -5.56 -11.50
CA GLN A 305 9.88 -4.87 -11.11
C GLN A 305 9.67 -4.00 -9.86
N ILE A 306 8.54 -3.28 -9.77
CA ILE A 306 8.22 -2.47 -8.59
C ILE A 306 7.95 -3.37 -7.37
N ALA A 307 7.25 -4.49 -7.55
CA ALA A 307 6.99 -5.46 -6.49
C ALA A 307 8.29 -6.08 -5.93
N ASP A 308 9.27 -6.37 -6.79
CA ASP A 308 10.60 -6.82 -6.36
C ASP A 308 11.31 -5.76 -5.53
N ALA A 309 11.31 -4.50 -5.99
CA ALA A 309 11.93 -3.40 -5.25
C ALA A 309 11.28 -3.21 -3.86
N LEU A 310 9.95 -3.27 -3.79
CA LEU A 310 9.22 -3.23 -2.52
C LEU A 310 9.55 -4.43 -1.63
N HIS A 311 9.60 -5.65 -2.20
CA HIS A 311 9.97 -6.84 -1.43
C HIS A 311 11.39 -6.72 -0.84
N TYR A 312 12.35 -6.30 -1.66
CA TYR A 312 13.73 -6.08 -1.27
C TYR A 312 13.85 -5.04 -0.15
N ALA A 313 13.16 -3.90 -0.29
CA ALA A 313 13.14 -2.84 0.72
C ALA A 313 12.48 -3.30 2.03
N HIS A 314 11.33 -3.97 1.95
CA HIS A 314 10.62 -4.49 3.12
C HIS A 314 11.46 -5.52 3.89
N ALA A 315 12.22 -6.37 3.19
CA ALA A 315 13.16 -7.30 3.82
C ALA A 315 14.31 -6.59 4.55
N ALA A 316 14.68 -5.38 4.13
CA ALA A 316 15.64 -4.51 4.79
C ALA A 316 15.01 -3.60 5.88
N GLY A 317 13.71 -3.75 6.16
CA GLY A 317 12.98 -2.93 7.13
C GLY A 317 12.70 -1.49 6.65
N VAL A 318 12.75 -1.25 5.35
CA VAL A 318 12.48 0.06 4.73
C VAL A 318 11.10 0.02 4.08
N LEU A 319 10.21 0.90 4.53
CA LEU A 319 8.91 1.12 3.92
C LEU A 319 8.99 2.31 2.96
N HIS A 320 8.32 2.23 1.82
CA HIS A 320 8.07 3.43 1.03
C HIS A 320 6.97 4.25 1.72
N GLY A 321 5.92 3.57 2.18
CA GLY A 321 4.83 4.14 2.97
C GLY A 321 3.95 5.09 2.18
N GLY A 322 3.85 4.93 0.86
CA GLY A 322 3.11 5.85 0.00
C GLY A 322 3.62 5.92 -1.43
N ILE A 323 3.75 4.77 -2.09
CA ILE A 323 4.12 4.69 -3.49
C ILE A 323 2.98 5.19 -4.38
N TRP A 324 3.30 6.00 -5.38
CA TRP A 324 2.36 6.58 -6.36
C TRP A 324 3.11 6.91 -7.66
N PRO A 325 2.41 7.20 -8.77
CA PRO A 325 3.06 7.47 -10.06
C PRO A 325 4.17 8.51 -10.04
N GLY A 326 4.03 9.61 -9.28
CA GLY A 326 5.06 10.64 -9.19
C GLY A 326 6.37 10.20 -8.52
N ALA A 327 6.35 9.07 -7.80
CA ALA A 327 7.55 8.44 -7.24
C ALA A 327 8.21 7.43 -8.20
N ILE A 328 7.61 7.16 -9.37
CA ILE A 328 8.13 6.22 -10.36
C ILE A 328 8.71 7.00 -11.54
N THR A 329 10.00 6.86 -11.79
CA THR A 329 10.65 7.39 -12.99
C THR A 329 11.10 6.25 -13.91
N PHE A 330 11.16 6.48 -15.21
CA PHE A 330 11.49 5.46 -16.19
C PHE A 330 12.81 5.74 -16.88
N VAL A 331 13.71 4.76 -16.88
CA VAL A 331 15.02 4.85 -17.52
C VAL A 331 15.04 3.95 -18.75
N ASN A 332 15.26 4.53 -19.92
CA ASN A 332 15.35 3.78 -21.17
C ASN A 332 16.61 2.90 -21.19
N ALA A 333 16.50 1.72 -21.80
CA ALA A 333 17.68 0.95 -22.17
C ALA A 333 18.41 1.71 -23.28
N VAL A 334 19.63 2.15 -23.02
CA VAL A 334 20.41 2.97 -23.97
C VAL A 334 20.73 2.20 -25.26
N GLU A 335 20.72 0.87 -25.20
CA GLU A 335 21.19 -0.01 -26.27
C GLU A 335 20.06 -0.69 -27.06
N ASP A 336 18.81 -0.59 -26.60
CA ASP A 336 17.65 -1.22 -27.23
C ASP A 336 16.44 -0.27 -27.31
N PRO A 337 16.12 0.26 -28.50
CA PRO A 337 14.98 1.16 -28.69
C PRO A 337 13.62 0.47 -28.63
N ASP A 338 13.56 -0.86 -28.78
CA ASP A 338 12.34 -1.66 -28.73
C ASP A 338 12.07 -2.20 -27.31
N ALA A 339 13.03 -2.03 -26.39
CA ALA A 339 12.88 -2.42 -24.99
C ALA A 339 12.03 -1.40 -24.21
N TRP A 340 11.23 -1.92 -23.26
CA TRP A 340 10.45 -1.08 -22.37
C TRP A 340 11.35 -0.29 -21.42
N PRO A 341 10.98 0.98 -21.11
CA PRO A 341 11.67 1.75 -20.09
C PRO A 341 11.60 1.05 -18.72
N SER A 342 12.73 0.95 -18.03
CA SER A 342 12.80 0.32 -16.71
C SER A 342 12.28 1.27 -15.61
N PRO A 343 11.32 0.83 -14.77
CA PRO A 343 10.85 1.64 -13.66
C PRO A 343 11.95 1.79 -12.60
N ARG A 344 11.98 2.95 -11.93
CA ARG A 344 12.78 3.27 -10.76
C ARG A 344 11.88 3.93 -9.72
N VAL A 345 11.79 3.31 -8.56
CA VAL A 345 11.07 3.84 -7.40
C VAL A 345 11.99 4.79 -6.64
N ALA A 346 11.60 6.05 -6.52
CA ALA A 346 12.28 7.09 -5.78
C ALA A 346 11.58 7.39 -4.45
N ASP A 347 12.12 8.35 -3.67
CA ASP A 347 11.49 8.98 -2.50
C ASP A 347 11.18 8.06 -1.31
N TRP A 348 11.96 6.99 -1.15
CA TRP A 348 11.84 6.02 -0.06
C TRP A 348 11.96 6.67 1.33
N GLY A 349 10.83 6.73 2.05
CA GLY A 349 10.75 7.27 3.41
C GLY A 349 10.97 8.78 3.53
N ILE A 350 11.33 9.45 2.44
CA ILE A 350 11.63 10.88 2.41
C ILE A 350 10.37 11.70 2.74
N ARG A 351 9.19 11.29 2.25
CA ARG A 351 7.92 11.94 2.56
C ARG A 351 7.68 12.10 4.06
N MET A 352 7.99 11.07 4.85
CA MET A 352 7.83 11.09 6.30
C MET A 352 8.83 12.03 6.98
N ALA A 353 10.03 12.20 6.43
CA ALA A 353 11.05 13.07 6.98
C ALA A 353 10.81 14.56 6.73
N PHE A 354 10.23 14.91 5.58
CA PHE A 354 9.96 16.30 5.23
C PHE A 354 8.67 16.85 5.88
N GLY A 355 7.78 15.99 6.36
CA GLY A 355 6.58 16.36 7.12
C GLY A 355 5.44 16.91 6.26
N PRO A 356 4.20 16.94 6.80
CA PRO A 356 3.00 17.31 6.04
C PRO A 356 2.93 18.78 5.64
N GLU A 357 3.67 19.67 6.31
CA GLU A 357 3.73 21.10 5.96
C GLU A 357 4.53 21.37 4.67
N THR A 358 5.19 20.35 4.11
CA THR A 358 5.96 20.51 2.89
C THR A 358 5.16 20.04 1.68
N ALA A 359 4.81 20.96 0.79
CA ALA A 359 4.25 20.70 -0.55
C ALA A 359 5.22 19.94 -1.49
N LEU A 360 6.24 19.28 -0.94
CA LEU A 360 7.27 18.54 -1.67
C LEU A 360 6.74 17.20 -2.22
N PHE A 361 5.66 16.67 -1.63
CA PHE A 361 5.10 15.36 -1.92
C PHE A 361 3.56 15.44 -2.00
N ASP A 362 3.03 16.27 -2.91
CA ASP A 362 1.59 16.40 -3.22
C ASP A 362 1.03 15.12 -3.86
N MET A 363 1.04 14.00 -3.13
CA MET A 363 0.35 12.79 -3.56
C MET A 363 -1.15 13.06 -3.62
N PRO A 364 -1.80 12.96 -4.79
CA PRO A 364 -3.23 13.17 -4.89
C PRO A 364 -4.01 12.13 -4.08
N ARG A 365 -5.16 12.54 -3.54
CA ARG A 365 -6.03 11.68 -2.71
C ARG A 365 -6.47 10.39 -3.41
N SER A 366 -6.56 10.40 -4.73
CA SER A 366 -6.86 9.22 -5.57
C SER A 366 -5.82 8.09 -5.42
N TYR A 367 -4.60 8.41 -4.99
CA TYR A 367 -3.52 7.45 -4.74
C TYR A 367 -3.37 7.05 -3.27
N ALA A 368 -3.95 7.82 -2.35
CA ALA A 368 -3.80 7.59 -0.92
C ALA A 368 -4.46 6.28 -0.49
N ALA A 369 -3.81 5.42 0.30
CA ALA A 369 -4.48 4.25 0.89
C ALA A 369 -5.49 4.69 1.98
N PRO A 370 -6.46 3.84 2.35
CA PRO A 370 -7.39 4.13 3.44
C PRO A 370 -6.72 4.56 4.75
N GLU A 371 -5.61 3.92 5.12
CA GLU A 371 -4.80 4.25 6.30
C GLU A 371 -4.04 5.59 6.21
N HIS A 372 -3.90 6.20 5.02
CA HIS A 372 -3.43 7.58 4.90
C HIS A 372 -4.54 8.60 5.25
N ILE A 373 -5.81 8.20 5.10
CA ILE A 373 -6.96 9.10 5.24
C ILE A 373 -7.59 8.95 6.64
N ALA A 374 -7.72 7.71 7.11
CA ALA A 374 -8.37 7.35 8.37
C ALA A 374 -7.52 6.33 9.16
N PRO A 375 -6.31 6.72 9.62
CA PRO A 375 -5.39 5.84 10.36
C PRO A 375 -6.00 5.30 11.67
N GLU A 376 -6.91 6.04 12.31
CA GLU A 376 -7.66 5.60 13.48
C GLU A 376 -8.55 4.38 13.21
N ARG A 377 -8.95 4.17 11.95
CA ARG A 377 -9.80 3.06 11.52
C ARG A 377 -9.00 1.93 10.86
N PHE A 378 -7.97 2.27 10.08
CA PHE A 378 -7.24 1.32 9.24
C PHE A 378 -5.81 1.03 9.76
N GLY A 379 -5.43 1.63 10.89
CA GLY A 379 -4.11 1.51 11.50
C GLY A 379 -3.04 2.41 10.86
N ALA A 380 -1.83 2.39 11.41
CA ALA A 380 -0.69 3.14 10.89
C ALA A 380 -0.15 2.58 9.57
N VAL A 381 0.50 3.39 8.73
CA VAL A 381 1.12 2.97 7.46
C VAL A 381 2.10 1.79 7.65
N ASP A 382 2.04 0.78 6.77
CA ASP A 382 2.89 -0.41 6.79
C ASP A 382 3.15 -0.98 5.37
N ALA A 383 3.72 -2.19 5.28
CA ALA A 383 3.98 -2.85 4.01
C ALA A 383 2.71 -3.10 3.17
N ALA A 384 1.54 -3.25 3.79
CA ALA A 384 0.27 -3.42 3.08
C ALA A 384 -0.19 -2.10 2.44
N THR A 385 0.27 -0.95 2.95
CA THR A 385 0.07 0.36 2.32
C THR A 385 0.78 0.45 0.98
N ASP A 386 2.01 -0.05 0.89
CA ASP A 386 2.76 -0.08 -0.37
C ASP A 386 2.12 -1.03 -1.40
N ILE A 387 1.60 -2.16 -0.95
CA ILE A 387 0.84 -3.11 -1.80
C ILE A 387 -0.42 -2.44 -2.36
N TYR A 388 -1.10 -1.63 -1.56
CA TYR A 388 -2.25 -0.86 -2.03
C TYR A 388 -1.85 0.14 -3.12
N GLY A 389 -0.79 0.92 -2.89
CA GLY A 389 -0.26 1.87 -3.88
C GLY A 389 0.16 1.18 -5.18
N LEU A 390 0.75 -0.01 -5.10
CA LEU A 390 1.06 -0.84 -6.26
C LEU A 390 -0.19 -1.26 -7.04
N GLY A 391 -1.28 -1.59 -6.34
CA GLY A 391 -2.59 -1.85 -6.94
C GLY A 391 -3.16 -0.62 -7.66
N VAL A 392 -3.00 0.58 -7.10
CA VAL A 392 -3.45 1.83 -7.72
C VAL A 392 -2.66 2.12 -9.00
N ILE A 393 -1.33 2.01 -8.93
CA ILE A 393 -0.43 2.18 -10.08
C ILE A 393 -0.80 1.20 -11.19
N GLY A 394 -1.02 -0.07 -10.85
CA GLY A 394 -1.42 -1.09 -11.83
C GLY A 394 -2.78 -0.82 -12.47
N TYR A 395 -3.72 -0.27 -11.70
CA TYR A 395 -5.03 0.12 -12.20
C TYR A 395 -4.94 1.26 -13.22
N GLU A 396 -4.16 2.29 -12.92
CA GLU A 396 -3.95 3.42 -13.83
C GLU A 396 -3.17 3.02 -15.08
N LEU A 397 -2.12 2.20 -14.95
CA LEU A 397 -1.39 1.66 -16.10
C LEU A 397 -2.32 0.96 -17.10
N LEU A 398 -3.39 0.31 -16.64
CA LEU A 398 -4.29 -0.48 -17.48
C LEU A 398 -5.54 0.25 -17.94
N THR A 399 -5.97 1.27 -17.21
CA THR A 399 -7.23 1.98 -17.49
C THR A 399 -7.03 3.43 -17.91
N GLY A 400 -5.82 3.97 -17.75
CA GLY A 400 -5.48 5.37 -18.01
C GLY A 400 -5.88 6.34 -16.90
N SER A 401 -6.43 5.86 -15.79
CA SER A 401 -6.83 6.70 -14.65
C SER A 401 -6.78 5.91 -13.34
N PRO A 402 -6.49 6.54 -12.19
CA PRO A 402 -6.57 5.86 -10.90
C PRO A 402 -8.00 5.39 -10.60
N PRO A 403 -8.18 4.41 -9.69
CA PRO A 403 -9.49 3.90 -9.35
C PRO A 403 -10.34 4.98 -8.67
N ASP A 404 -11.57 5.14 -9.16
CA ASP A 404 -12.61 5.95 -8.53
C ASP A 404 -13.12 5.25 -7.25
N ARG A 405 -13.52 6.03 -6.25
CA ARG A 405 -13.75 5.57 -4.87
C ARG A 405 -15.04 6.07 -4.23
N ASP A 406 -15.96 6.62 -5.02
CA ASP A 406 -17.15 7.32 -4.55
C ASP A 406 -18.03 6.55 -3.52
N ASP A 407 -17.98 5.21 -3.48
CA ASP A 407 -18.78 4.40 -2.53
C ASP A 407 -17.97 3.40 -1.67
N GLY A 408 -16.64 3.49 -1.68
CA GLY A 408 -15.77 2.54 -0.98
C GLY A 408 -15.59 1.19 -1.70
N THR A 409 -16.19 1.01 -2.87
CA THR A 409 -15.90 -0.11 -3.77
C THR A 409 -15.08 0.37 -4.96
N VAL A 410 -14.03 -0.38 -5.28
CA VAL A 410 -13.23 -0.12 -6.48
C VAL A 410 -13.82 -0.93 -7.62
N ARG A 411 -14.21 -0.24 -8.70
CA ARG A 411 -14.63 -0.91 -9.93
C ARG A 411 -13.49 -1.77 -10.46
N PRO A 412 -13.72 -3.03 -10.86
CA PRO A 412 -12.65 -3.87 -11.41
C PRO A 412 -12.08 -3.29 -12.72
N ALA A 413 -10.78 -3.43 -12.94
CA ALA A 413 -10.09 -2.85 -14.09
C ALA A 413 -10.64 -3.35 -15.44
N GLN A 414 -11.06 -4.61 -15.54
CA GLN A 414 -11.67 -5.16 -16.77
C GLN A 414 -13.07 -4.59 -17.07
N ALA A 415 -13.73 -4.00 -16.07
CA ALA A 415 -15.00 -3.30 -16.27
C ALA A 415 -14.80 -1.87 -16.79
N VAL A 416 -13.56 -1.38 -16.83
CA VAL A 416 -13.20 -0.05 -17.33
C VAL A 416 -12.40 -0.14 -18.64
N GLY A 417 -11.38 -1.01 -18.68
CA GLY A 417 -10.59 -1.28 -19.89
C GLY A 417 -10.98 -2.60 -20.54
N SER A 418 -11.49 -2.56 -21.77
CA SER A 418 -11.97 -3.73 -22.53
C SER A 418 -10.86 -4.75 -22.90
N GLY A 419 -9.59 -4.39 -22.74
CA GLY A 419 -8.42 -5.25 -23.01
C GLY A 419 -7.72 -5.80 -21.76
N VAL A 420 -8.25 -5.58 -20.56
CA VAL A 420 -7.60 -6.01 -19.31
C VAL A 420 -7.95 -7.47 -19.01
N PRO A 421 -6.96 -8.38 -18.87
CA PRO A 421 -7.21 -9.77 -18.49
C PRO A 421 -7.82 -9.90 -17.09
N ASP A 422 -8.75 -10.85 -16.91
CA ASP A 422 -9.42 -11.10 -15.64
C ASP A 422 -8.46 -11.40 -14.49
N GLY A 423 -7.41 -12.18 -14.77
CA GLY A 423 -6.38 -12.50 -13.78
C GLY A 423 -5.66 -11.25 -13.26
N LEU A 424 -5.27 -10.35 -14.17
CA LEU A 424 -4.61 -9.10 -13.82
C LEU A 424 -5.55 -8.20 -13.00
N SER A 425 -6.82 -8.10 -13.41
CA SER A 425 -7.80 -7.31 -12.65
C SER A 425 -8.09 -7.89 -11.26
N THR A 426 -8.08 -9.21 -11.12
CA THR A 426 -8.24 -9.91 -9.83
C THR A 426 -7.12 -9.55 -8.85
N VAL A 427 -5.87 -9.57 -9.33
CA VAL A 427 -4.70 -9.19 -8.53
C VAL A 427 -4.79 -7.74 -8.05
N LEU A 428 -5.19 -6.82 -8.94
CA LEU A 428 -5.36 -5.41 -8.57
C LEU A 428 -6.50 -5.21 -7.57
N THR A 429 -7.65 -5.85 -7.81
CA THR A 429 -8.83 -5.76 -6.93
C THR A 429 -8.53 -6.26 -5.52
N LYS A 430 -7.75 -7.35 -5.39
CA LYS A 430 -7.28 -7.86 -4.09
C LYS A 430 -6.34 -6.87 -3.39
N SER A 431 -5.46 -6.22 -4.14
CA SER A 431 -4.52 -5.21 -3.61
C SER A 431 -5.23 -3.94 -3.12
N LEU A 432 -6.34 -3.59 -3.77
CA LEU A 432 -7.13 -2.38 -3.51
C LEU A 432 -8.21 -2.56 -2.41
N LYS A 433 -8.18 -3.67 -1.67
CA LYS A 433 -9.11 -3.89 -0.55
C LYS A 433 -8.91 -2.87 0.57
N PRO A 434 -9.99 -2.32 1.16
CA PRO A 434 -9.85 -1.36 2.26
C PRO A 434 -9.09 -1.93 3.46
N ALA A 435 -9.46 -3.15 3.88
CA ALA A 435 -8.80 -3.84 4.97
C ALA A 435 -7.44 -4.41 4.54
N LYS A 436 -6.36 -4.03 5.23
CA LYS A 436 -4.99 -4.48 4.96
C LYS A 436 -4.84 -6.01 4.91
N MET A 437 -5.55 -6.71 5.80
CA MET A 437 -5.49 -8.17 5.90
C MET A 437 -6.15 -8.91 4.72
N GLU A 438 -6.96 -8.21 3.93
CA GLU A 438 -7.55 -8.76 2.69
C GLU A 438 -6.65 -8.53 1.47
N ARG A 439 -5.59 -7.72 1.63
CA ARG A 439 -4.57 -7.50 0.60
C ARG A 439 -3.55 -8.65 0.61
N TYR A 440 -2.56 -8.56 -0.26
CA TYR A 440 -1.44 -9.49 -0.25
C TYR A 440 -0.62 -9.36 1.03
N ALA A 441 -0.14 -10.50 1.56
CA ALA A 441 0.69 -10.53 2.76
C ALA A 441 2.12 -9.96 2.54
N SER A 442 2.55 -9.81 1.28
CA SER A 442 3.84 -9.24 0.89
C SER A 442 3.86 -8.87 -0.59
N ALA A 443 4.76 -7.99 -0.99
CA ALA A 443 5.00 -7.67 -2.40
C ALA A 443 5.46 -8.91 -3.22
N ALA A 444 6.21 -9.84 -2.60
CA ALA A 444 6.56 -11.12 -3.23
C ALA A 444 5.34 -12.03 -3.47
N ALA A 445 4.30 -11.97 -2.63
CA ALA A 445 3.05 -12.70 -2.87
C ALA A 445 2.24 -12.05 -3.99
N PHE A 446 2.22 -10.72 -4.05
CA PHE A 446 1.61 -9.98 -5.15
C PHE A 446 2.26 -10.35 -6.49
N LYS A 447 3.60 -10.30 -6.57
CA LYS A 447 4.35 -10.64 -7.78
C LYS A 447 4.08 -12.07 -8.26
N ARG A 448 4.08 -13.05 -7.35
CA ARG A 448 3.82 -14.46 -7.71
C ARG A 448 2.44 -14.65 -8.35
N ASP A 449 1.39 -14.06 -7.79
CA ASP A 449 0.06 -14.14 -8.40
C ASP A 449 0.02 -13.38 -9.74
N LEU A 450 0.67 -12.21 -9.81
CA LEU A 450 0.76 -11.40 -11.02
C LEU A 450 1.43 -12.15 -12.20
N GLU A 451 2.47 -12.93 -11.92
CA GLU A 451 3.17 -13.77 -12.90
C GLU A 451 2.39 -15.04 -13.25
N ALA A 452 1.74 -15.69 -12.26
CA ALA A 452 0.97 -16.92 -12.48
C ALA A 452 -0.20 -16.69 -13.45
N GLU A 453 -0.91 -15.57 -13.31
CA GLU A 453 -2.01 -15.17 -14.19
C GLU A 453 -1.54 -14.81 -15.62
N GLY A 454 -0.22 -14.73 -15.86
CA GLY A 454 0.37 -14.48 -17.18
C GLY A 454 0.64 -15.73 -18.02
N ASN A 455 0.65 -16.91 -17.41
CA ASN A 455 0.98 -18.18 -18.07
C ASN A 455 -0.25 -18.91 -18.67
N HIS A 456 -1.42 -18.26 -18.67
CA HIS A 456 -2.69 -18.82 -19.14
C HIS A 456 -3.22 -18.22 -20.46
N VAL A 457 -2.37 -17.54 -21.23
CA VAL A 457 -2.73 -16.95 -22.55
C VAL A 457 -2.34 -17.88 -23.69
#